data_AF-A0A915A2K3-F1
#
_entry.id   AF-A0A915A2K3-F1
#
_cell.length_a   1.000
_cell.length_b   1.000
_cell.length_c   1.000
_cell.angle_alpha   90.00
_cell.angle_beta   90.00
_cell.angle_gamma   90.00
#
_symmetry.space_group_name_H-M   'P 1'
#
loop_
_entity.id
_entity.type
_entity.pdbx_description
1 polymer ?
#
loop_
_entity_poly.entity_id
_entity_poly.type
_entity_poly.pdbx_seq_one_letter_code
_entity_poly.pdbx_strand_id
1 'polypeptide(L)'
;QDLIHGSSTGKPVANSCSVVMNCQSNNQLRSFMRTISASGSEFCIDSKEVTAREYISALHRLGIFIEAKHLIYQGQIEHIARQTPEERVQLFEIISRYFVGFSSFK
;
A
#
# COMPACT_ATOMS: atom_id res chain seq x y z
N GLN A 1 3.39 -4.45 -16.81
CA GLN A 1 3.86 -3.30 -17.61
C GLN A 1 2.70 -2.45 -18.16
N ASP A 2 1.44 -2.86 -17.97
CA ASP A 2 0.25 -2.13 -18.48
C ASP A 2 -0.30 -1.05 -17.54
N LEU A 3 0.54 -0.50 -16.67
CA LEU A 3 0.13 0.52 -15.69
C LEU A 3 0.16 1.94 -16.26
N ILE A 4 0.71 2.12 -17.45
CA ILE A 4 0.74 3.40 -18.17
C ILE A 4 -0.38 3.38 -19.21
N HIS A 5 -1.13 4.48 -19.29
CA HIS A 5 -2.21 4.61 -20.26
C HIS A 5 -1.69 4.38 -21.69
N GLY A 6 -2.41 3.57 -22.47
CA GLY A 6 -2.04 3.20 -23.83
C GLY A 6 -1.03 2.05 -23.95
N SER A 7 -0.41 1.60 -22.85
CA SER A 7 0.48 0.42 -22.87
C SER A 7 -0.24 -0.85 -23.35
N SER A 8 -1.46 -1.10 -22.88
CA SER A 8 -2.27 -2.26 -23.27
C SER A 8 -2.67 -2.25 -24.76
N THR A 9 -2.60 -1.10 -25.41
CA THR A 9 -2.85 -0.91 -26.85
C THR A 9 -1.55 -0.80 -27.66
N GLY A 10 -0.39 -1.03 -27.05
CA GLY A 10 0.93 -0.94 -27.69
C GLY A 10 1.43 0.48 -27.99
N LYS A 11 0.75 1.51 -27.45
CA LYS A 11 1.07 2.93 -27.65
C LYS A 11 1.05 3.67 -26.30
N PRO A 12 2.06 3.44 -25.45
CA PRO A 12 2.13 4.12 -24.15
C PRO A 12 2.26 5.63 -24.34
N VAL A 13 1.52 6.40 -23.54
CA VAL A 13 1.58 7.88 -23.60
C VAL A 13 2.82 8.47 -22.90
N ALA A 14 3.52 7.66 -22.10
CA ALA A 14 4.69 8.06 -21.34
C ALA A 14 5.57 6.84 -20.99
N ASN A 15 6.76 7.11 -20.46
CA ASN A 15 7.69 6.07 -20.00
C ASN A 15 7.59 5.79 -18.48
N SER A 16 6.81 6.60 -17.77
CA SER A 16 6.55 6.45 -16.34
C SER A 16 5.15 6.94 -15.97
N CYS A 17 4.66 6.53 -14.79
CA CYS A 17 3.45 7.06 -14.17
C CYS A 17 3.65 7.20 -12.65
N SER A 18 2.95 8.16 -12.03
CA SER A 18 3.06 8.43 -10.60
C SER A 18 1.68 8.55 -9.97
N VAL A 19 1.56 8.05 -8.74
CA VAL A 19 0.37 8.22 -7.89
C VAL A 19 0.80 8.87 -6.58
N VAL A 20 0.05 9.88 -6.15
CA VAL A 20 0.28 10.60 -4.88
C VAL A 20 -0.92 10.41 -3.97
N MET A 21 -0.68 9.90 -2.77
CA MET A 21 -1.61 9.90 -1.66
C MET A 21 -1.28 11.07 -0.74
N ASN A 22 -2.22 12.00 -0.57
CA ASN A 22 -2.11 13.05 0.43
C ASN A 22 -2.90 12.64 1.67
N CYS A 23 -2.25 12.55 2.83
CA CYS A 23 -2.89 12.21 4.10
C CYS A 23 -2.70 13.33 5.13
N GLN A 24 -3.74 13.61 5.89
CA GLN A 24 -3.67 14.54 7.02
C GLN A 24 -3.75 13.77 8.33
N SER A 25 -2.78 13.98 9.22
CA SER A 25 -2.76 13.40 10.57
C SER A 25 -2.27 14.45 11.57
N ASN A 26 -2.97 14.65 12.68
CA ASN A 26 -2.65 15.65 13.70
C ASN A 26 -2.36 17.06 13.12
N ASN A 27 -3.19 17.51 12.17
CA ASN A 27 -3.02 18.76 11.41
C ASN A 27 -1.77 18.87 10.53
N GLN A 28 -0.98 17.79 10.40
CA GLN A 28 0.13 17.72 9.45
C GLN A 28 -0.33 17.03 8.16
N LEU A 29 -0.23 17.73 7.03
CA LEU A 29 -0.40 17.13 5.71
C LEU A 29 0.93 16.46 5.31
N ARG A 30 0.85 15.22 4.85
CA ARG A 30 1.96 14.50 4.21
C ARG A 30 1.54 13.96 2.87
N SER A 31 2.48 13.96 1.94
CA SER A 31 2.32 13.37 0.61
C SER A 31 3.19 12.13 0.49
N PHE A 32 2.60 11.06 -0.02
CA PHE A 32 3.26 9.78 -0.28
C PHE A 32 3.12 9.51 -1.77
N MET A 33 4.23 9.50 -2.49
CA MET A 33 4.26 9.29 -3.93
C MET A 33 4.96 7.98 -4.27
N ARG A 34 4.38 7.23 -5.21
CA ARG A 34 5.07 6.14 -5.89
C ARG A 34 5.08 6.41 -7.39
N THR A 35 6.27 6.32 -7.98
CA THR A 35 6.48 6.39 -9.42
C THR A 35 6.87 5.01 -9.94
N ILE A 36 6.31 4.61 -11.07
CA ILE A 36 6.67 3.39 -11.79
C ILE A 36 7.21 3.77 -13.16
N SER A 37 8.36 3.21 -13.50
CA SER A 37 9.02 3.38 -14.80
C SER A 37 9.54 2.03 -15.29
N ALA A 38 10.22 2.03 -16.45
CA ALA A 38 10.89 0.83 -16.96
C ALA A 38 12.01 0.33 -16.05
N SER A 39 12.62 1.20 -15.22
CA SER A 39 13.72 0.85 -14.31
C SER A 39 13.25 0.32 -12.95
N GLY A 40 11.97 0.47 -12.60
CA GLY A 40 11.42 -0.05 -11.36
C GLY A 40 10.41 0.87 -10.69
N SER A 41 10.39 0.86 -9.36
CA SER A 41 9.54 1.73 -8.53
C SER A 41 10.39 2.66 -7.68
N GLU A 42 10.04 3.95 -7.71
CA GLU A 42 10.62 5.00 -6.89
C GLU A 42 9.57 5.49 -5.88
N PHE A 43 10.04 5.88 -4.69
CA PHE A 43 9.18 6.26 -3.57
C PHE A 43 9.60 7.62 -3.04
N CYS A 44 8.64 8.51 -2.82
CA CYS A 44 8.89 9.80 -2.19
C CYS A 44 7.90 10.06 -1.05
N ILE A 45 8.39 10.73 0.01
CA ILE A 45 7.57 11.32 1.06
C ILE A 45 7.86 12.82 1.08
N ASP A 46 6.84 13.65 0.95
CA ASP A 46 6.98 15.11 0.93
C ASP A 46 8.02 15.59 -0.09
N SER A 47 7.92 15.03 -1.31
CA SER A 47 8.82 15.26 -2.44
C SER A 47 10.29 14.83 -2.24
N LYS A 48 10.61 14.18 -1.12
CA LYS A 48 11.94 13.61 -0.85
C LYS A 48 11.95 12.13 -1.19
N GLU A 49 12.92 11.72 -2.02
CA GLU A 49 13.13 10.31 -2.33
C GLU A 49 13.54 9.52 -1.09
N VAL A 50 12.95 8.34 -0.93
CA VAL A 50 13.18 7.42 0.19
C VAL A 50 13.25 5.99 -0.33
N THR A 51 13.87 5.11 0.45
CA THR A 51 13.84 3.68 0.15
C THR A 51 12.45 3.09 0.36
N ALA A 52 12.16 1.95 -0.29
CA ALA A 52 10.91 1.21 -0.08
C ALA A 52 10.69 0.86 1.41
N ARG A 53 11.75 0.53 2.15
CA ARG A 53 11.67 0.19 3.58
C ARG A 53 11.27 1.39 4.43
N GLU A 54 11.85 2.56 4.18
CA GLU A 54 11.50 3.80 4.87
C GLU A 54 10.06 4.23 4.55
N TYR A 55 9.64 4.06 3.29
CA TYR A 55 8.28 4.33 2.85
C TYR A 55 7.25 3.45 3.57
N ILE A 56 7.47 2.14 3.61
CA ILE A 56 6.60 1.19 4.32
C ILE A 56 6.58 1.52 5.82
N SER A 57 7.73 1.78 6.43
CA SER A 57 7.82 2.14 7.84
C SER A 57 7.04 3.43 8.17
N ALA A 58 7.04 4.41 7.26
CA ALA A 58 6.25 5.63 7.41
C ALA A 58 4.74 5.38 7.33
N LEU A 59 4.30 4.49 6.45
CA LEU A 59 2.89 4.06 6.38
C LEU A 59 2.45 3.29 7.63
N HIS A 60 3.31 2.41 8.16
CA HIS A 60 3.04 1.69 9.42
C HIS A 60 2.84 2.65 10.59
N ARG A 61 3.61 3.75 10.67
CA ARG A 61 3.42 4.80 11.69
C ARG A 61 2.07 5.52 11.59
N LEU A 62 1.43 5.49 10.42
CA LEU A 62 0.08 6.00 10.21
C LEU A 62 -1.00 4.92 10.45
N GLY A 63 -0.60 3.70 10.84
CA GLY A 63 -1.52 2.56 10.98
C GLY A 63 -1.92 1.92 9.66
N ILE A 64 -1.22 2.22 8.56
CA ILE A 64 -1.47 1.63 7.24
C ILE A 64 -0.51 0.45 7.03
N PHE A 65 -1.01 -0.77 7.15
CA PHE A 65 -0.24 -2.00 7.00
C PHE A 65 -0.52 -2.67 5.66
N ILE A 66 0.43 -2.61 4.74
CA ILE A 66 0.28 -3.13 3.37
C ILE A 66 0.26 -4.67 3.37
N GLU A 67 1.02 -5.28 4.28
CA GLU A 67 1.17 -6.73 4.42
C GLU A 67 -0.11 -7.42 4.93
N ALA A 68 -1.03 -6.66 5.53
CA ALA A 68 -2.21 -7.22 6.15
C ALA A 68 -3.31 -7.61 5.14
N LYS A 69 -3.17 -7.25 3.85
CA LYS A 69 -4.11 -7.59 2.76
C LYS A 69 -5.58 -7.26 3.07
N HIS A 70 -5.85 -6.21 3.84
CA HIS A 70 -7.22 -5.79 4.20
C HIS A 70 -7.95 -5.00 3.10
N LEU A 71 -7.42 -4.96 1.88
CA LEU A 71 -8.07 -4.29 0.75
C LEU A 71 -9.19 -5.18 0.22
N ILE A 72 -10.42 -4.69 0.33
CA ILE A 72 -11.59 -5.36 -0.24
C ILE A 72 -11.75 -4.89 -1.68
N TYR A 73 -11.63 -5.82 -2.62
CA TYR A 73 -11.87 -5.55 -4.04
C TYR A 73 -13.35 -5.77 -4.39
N GLN A 74 -13.85 -5.12 -5.45
CA GLN A 74 -15.23 -5.31 -5.90
C GLN A 74 -15.48 -6.79 -6.24
N GLY A 75 -16.52 -7.38 -5.64
CA GLY A 75 -16.83 -8.83 -5.74
C GLY A 75 -16.24 -9.71 -4.62
N GLN A 76 -15.35 -9.21 -3.76
CA GLN A 76 -14.79 -10.00 -2.66
C GLN A 76 -15.71 -10.18 -1.44
N ILE A 77 -16.79 -9.41 -1.33
CA ILE A 77 -17.77 -9.58 -0.23
C ILE A 77 -18.30 -11.03 -0.20
N GLU A 78 -18.52 -11.63 -1.37
CA GLU A 78 -18.96 -13.02 -1.51
C GLU A 78 -17.88 -14.03 -1.10
N HIS A 79 -16.60 -13.69 -1.28
CA HIS A 79 -15.46 -14.52 -0.88
C HIS A 79 -15.20 -14.43 0.63
N ILE A 80 -15.35 -13.26 1.24
CA ILE A 80 -15.25 -13.08 2.70
C ILE A 80 -16.32 -13.90 3.43
N ALA A 81 -17.53 -13.96 2.86
CA ALA A 81 -18.61 -14.80 3.39
C ALA A 81 -18.32 -16.31 3.27
N ARG A 82 -17.47 -16.73 2.32
CA ARG A 82 -17.08 -18.13 2.06
C ARG A 82 -15.71 -18.51 2.62
N GLN A 83 -15.01 -17.60 3.31
CA GLN A 83 -13.70 -17.89 3.89
C GLN A 83 -13.76 -19.10 4.82
N THR A 84 -12.79 -19.99 4.69
CA THR A 84 -12.70 -21.15 5.59
C THR A 84 -12.27 -20.70 6.99
N PRO A 85 -12.55 -21.49 8.03
CA PRO A 85 -12.08 -21.21 9.38
C PRO A 85 -10.57 -20.95 9.46
N GLU A 86 -9.77 -21.68 8.66
CA GLU A 86 -8.31 -21.55 8.62
C GLU A 86 -7.86 -20.20 8.05
N GLU A 87 -8.46 -19.75 6.94
CA GLU A 87 -8.15 -18.45 6.33
C GLU A 87 -8.53 -17.29 7.26
N ARG A 88 -9.64 -17.44 7.99
CA ARG A 88 -10.08 -16.46 8.98
C ARG A 88 -9.12 -16.37 10.17
N VAL A 89 -8.61 -17.51 10.65
CA VAL A 89 -7.58 -17.54 11.72
C VAL A 89 -6.28 -16.91 11.24
N GLN A 90 -5.81 -17.22 10.03
CA GLN A 90 -4.61 -16.60 9.46
C GLN A 90 -4.74 -15.08 9.36
N LEU A 91 -5.88 -14.59 8.88
CA LEU A 91 -6.16 -13.15 8.83
C LEU A 91 -6.12 -12.53 10.23
N PHE A 92 -6.73 -13.19 11.22
CA PHE A 92 -6.75 -12.72 12.60
C PHE A 92 -5.35 -12.70 13.23
N GLU A 93 -4.53 -13.71 12.99
CA GLU A 93 -3.13 -13.73 13.44
C GLU A 93 -2.32 -12.60 12.82
N ILE A 94 -2.49 -12.37 11.52
CA ILE A 94 -1.83 -11.28 10.79
C ILE A 94 -2.19 -9.95 11.46
N ILE A 95 -3.49 -9.66 11.66
CA ILE A 95 -3.96 -8.46 12.35
C ILE A 95 -3.36 -8.34 13.76
N SER A 96 -3.40 -9.44 14.52
CA SER A 96 -2.96 -9.45 15.92
C SER A 96 -1.46 -9.20 16.05
N ARG A 97 -0.62 -9.75 15.15
CA ARG A 97 0.83 -9.50 15.15
C ARG A 97 1.15 -8.02 14.93
N TYR A 98 0.41 -7.33 14.06
CA TYR A 98 0.58 -5.89 13.87
C TYR A 98 0.13 -5.07 15.09
N PHE A 99 -0.87 -5.55 15.84
CA PHE A 99 -1.35 -4.89 17.06
C PHE A 99 -0.47 -5.14 18.29
N VAL A 100 0.05 -6.35 18.47
CA VAL A 100 0.97 -6.68 19.58
C VAL A 100 2.32 -6.00 19.41
N GLY A 101 2.84 -5.89 18.17
CA GLY A 101 4.03 -5.10 17.87
C GLY A 101 3.91 -3.62 18.26
N PHE A 102 2.69 -3.08 18.25
CA PHE A 102 2.39 -1.71 18.68
C PHE A 102 2.50 -1.51 20.20
N SER A 103 2.20 -2.54 21.00
CA SER A 103 2.30 -2.47 22.48
C SER A 103 3.74 -2.56 22.99
N SER A 104 4.66 -3.08 22.18
CA SER A 104 6.07 -3.26 22.57
C SER A 104 6.97 -2.05 22.25
N PHE A 105 6.41 -0.98 21.68
CA PHE A 105 7.10 0.26 21.29
C PHE A 105 6.68 1.51 22.10
N LYS A 106 6.04 1.31 23.27
CA LYS A 106 5.80 2.38 24.25
C LYS A 106 6.86 2.38 25.34
#